data_AF-A0AAJ0TMW6-F1
#
_entry.id   AF-A0AAJ0TMW6-F1
#
_cell.length_a   1.000
_cell.length_b   1.000
_cell.length_c   1.000
_cell.angle_alpha   90.00
_cell.angle_beta   90.00
_cell.angle_gamma   90.00
#
_symmetry.space_group_name_H-M   'P 1'
#
loop_
_entity.id
_entity.type
_entity.pdbx_description
1 polymer ?
#
loop_
_entity_poly.entity_id
_entity_poly.type
_entity_poly.pdbx_seq_one_letter_code
_entity_poly.pdbx_strand_id
1 'polypeptide(L)' 'MDEPNVSKMQRFKDYLRNVMRVLHVSSKPSGEEYWTSAKISGIGILAIGTVGFIIFVIFQFIGIF' A
#
# COMPACT_ATOMS: atom_id res chain seq x y z
N MET A 1 11.66 -31.32 -27.20
CA MET A 1 13.06 -31.25 -27.66
C MET A 1 13.17 -29.88 -28.32
N ASP A 2 13.66 -28.84 -27.67
CA ASP A 2 14.78 -28.74 -26.73
C ASP A 2 14.40 -27.97 -25.46
N GLU A 3 14.94 -28.35 -24.30
CA GLU A 3 15.07 -27.43 -23.17
C GLU A 3 16.30 -26.55 -23.44
N PRO A 4 16.16 -25.28 -23.86
CA PRO A 4 17.29 -24.38 -23.74
C PRO A 4 17.39 -24.02 -22.27
N ASN A 5 18.57 -24.24 -21.70
CA ASN A 5 19.00 -23.69 -20.42
C ASN A 5 18.57 -22.21 -20.33
N VAL A 6 17.41 -21.97 -19.70
CA VAL A 6 16.90 -20.65 -19.38
C VAL A 6 17.78 -20.13 -18.26
N SER A 7 18.92 -19.56 -18.67
CA SER A 7 19.79 -18.77 -17.82
C SER A 7 18.90 -17.84 -17.01
N LYS A 8 18.97 -17.94 -15.68
CA LYS A 8 18.08 -17.23 -14.73
C LYS A 8 17.90 -15.74 -15.09
N MET A 9 18.91 -15.16 -15.72
CA MET A 9 18.95 -13.81 -16.25
C MET A 9 17.86 -13.52 -17.31
N GLN A 10 17.56 -14.46 -18.22
CA GLN A 10 16.50 -14.30 -19.22
C GLN A 10 15.12 -14.32 -18.58
N ARG A 11 14.86 -15.28 -17.69
CA ARG A 11 13.59 -15.35 -16.93
C ARG A 11 13.33 -14.08 -16.11
N PHE A 12 14.36 -13.50 -15.52
CA PHE A 12 14.25 -12.25 -14.78
C PHE A 12 13.93 -11.07 -15.70
N LYS A 13 14.58 -10.98 -16.88
CA LYS A 13 14.27 -9.94 -17.87
C LYS A 13 12.84 -10.05 -18.39
N ASP A 14 12.36 -11.26 -18.66
CA ASP A 14 10.99 -11.51 -19.11
C ASP A 14 9.97 -11.18 -18.00
N TYR A 15 10.29 -11.52 -16.75
CA TYR A 15 9.48 -11.15 -15.59
C TYR A 15 9.37 -9.62 -15.44
N LEU A 16 10.49 -8.90 -15.47
CA LEU A 16 10.49 -7.43 -15.40
C LEU A 16 9.70 -6.81 -16.56
N ARG A 17 9.84 -7.35 -17.78
CA ARG A 17 9.08 -6.91 -18.95
C ARG A 17 7.58 -7.12 -18.77
N ASN A 18 7.16 -8.21 -18.14
CA ASN A 18 5.75 -8.46 -17.82
C ASN A 18 5.23 -7.53 -16.72
N VAL A 19 6.00 -7.29 -15.65
CA VAL A 19 5.65 -6.34 -14.58
C VAL A 19 5.46 -4.92 -15.16
N MET A 20 6.35 -4.50 -16.05
CA MET A 20 6.24 -3.19 -16.71
C MET A 20 4.94 -3.05 -17.51
N ARG A 21 4.50 -4.08 -18.23
CA ARG A 21 3.23 -4.06 -18.97
C ARG A 21 2.03 -3.91 -18.03
N VAL A 22 2.03 -4.64 -16.92
CA VAL A 22 0.95 -4.56 -15.92
C VAL A 22 0.91 -3.17 -15.28
N LEU A 23 2.08 -2.62 -14.93
CA LEU A 23 2.17 -1.26 -14.39
C LEU A 23 1.70 -0.21 -15.40
N HIS A 24 1.96 -0.42 -16.69
CA HIS A 24 1.50 0.48 -17.74
C HIS A 24 -0.01 0.39 -18.02
N VAL A 25 -0.60 -0.80 -17.84
CA VAL A 25 -2.06 -1.02 -17.93
C VAL A 25 -2.78 -0.52 -16.68
N SER A 26 -2.11 -0.42 -15.53
CA SER A 26 -2.72 0.10 -14.32
C SER A 26 -3.15 1.56 -14.52
N SER A 27 -4.41 1.85 -14.23
CA SER A 27 -4.96 3.20 -14.36
C SER A 27 -4.22 4.14 -13.42
N LYS A 28 -3.52 5.14 -13.98
CA LYS A 28 -2.96 6.22 -13.18
C LYS A 28 -4.14 6.95 -12.52
N PRO A 29 -4.18 7.06 -11.17
CA PRO A 29 -5.30 7.70 -10.50
C PRO A 29 -5.38 9.17 -10.94
N SER A 30 -6.59 9.66 -11.16
CA SER A 30 -6.79 11.09 -11.37
C SER A 30 -6.47 11.86 -10.08
N GLY A 31 -6.08 13.13 -10.20
CA GLY A 31 -5.79 13.94 -9.01
C GLY A 31 -6.96 13.98 -8.04
N GLU A 32 -8.19 14.03 -8.56
CA GLU A 32 -9.43 14.03 -7.76
C GLU A 32 -9.68 12.70 -7.04
N GLU A 33 -9.47 11.57 -7.70
CA GLU A 33 -9.55 10.23 -7.07
C GLU A 33 -8.54 10.08 -5.95
N TYR A 34 -7.30 10.55 -6.17
CA TYR A 34 -6.26 10.54 -5.14
C TYR A 34 -6.68 11.35 -3.91
N TRP A 35 -7.17 12.57 -4.10
CA TRP A 35 -7.65 13.41 -3.00
C TRP A 35 -8.84 12.80 -2.28
N THR A 36 -9.75 12.15 -3.01
CA THR A 36 -10.92 11.49 -2.41
C THR A 36 -10.48 10.32 -1.53
N SER A 37 -9.61 9.45 -2.05
CA SER A 37 -9.06 8.32 -1.29
C SER A 37 -8.26 8.80 -0.07
N ALA A 38 -7.40 9.81 -0.24
CA ALA A 38 -6.61 10.41 0.84
C ALA A 38 -7.50 11.02 1.95
N LYS A 39 -8.61 11.69 1.60
CA LYS A 39 -9.55 12.23 2.58
C LYS A 39 -10.21 11.12 3.40
N ILE A 40 -10.69 10.06 2.73
CA ILE A 40 -11.37 8.94 3.41
C ILE A 40 -10.39 8.21 4.33
N SER A 41 -9.19 7.89 3.83
CA SER A 41 -8.14 7.26 4.64
C SER A 41 -7.70 8.16 5.81
N GLY A 42 -7.55 9.47 5.57
CA GLY A 42 -7.20 10.44 6.60
C GLY A 42 -8.23 10.50 7.73
N ILE A 43 -9.53 10.50 7.39
CA ILE A 43 -10.62 10.45 8.37
C ILE A 43 -10.56 9.15 9.17
N GLY A 44 -10.33 8.01 8.51
CA GLY A 44 -10.20 6.72 9.19
C GLY A 44 -9.04 6.67 10.19
N ILE A 45 -7.86 7.16 9.79
CA ILE A 45 -6.68 7.24 10.66
C ILE A 45 -6.97 8.15 11.85
N LEU A 46 -7.57 9.32 11.60
CA LEU A 46 -7.90 10.28 12.66
C LEU A 46 -8.90 9.67 13.65
N ALA A 47 -9.93 8.98 13.16
CA ALA A 47 -10.95 8.35 13.99
C ALA A 47 -10.34 7.27 14.90
N ILE A 48 -9.61 6.31 14.32
CA ILE A 48 -8.99 5.21 15.08
C ILE A 48 -7.93 5.76 16.04
N GLY A 49 -7.09 6.69 15.56
CA GLY A 49 -6.07 7.35 16.38
C GLY A 49 -6.66 8.12 17.55
N THR A 50 -7.79 8.79 17.36
CA THR A 50 -8.50 9.51 18.44
C THR A 50 -9.05 8.55 19.47
N VAL A 51 -9.65 7.42 19.05
CA VAL A 51 -10.15 6.41 19.98
C VAL A 51 -9.01 5.82 20.82
N GLY A 52 -7.90 5.44 20.17
CA GLY A 52 -6.71 4.96 20.87
C GLY A 52 -6.10 6.01 21.81
N PHE A 53 -6.08 7.27 21.39
CA PHE A 53 -5.61 8.40 22.19
C PHE A 53 -6.48 8.64 23.42
N ILE A 54 -7.82 8.56 23.29
CA ILE A 54 -8.74 8.69 24.43
C ILE A 54 -8.50 7.58 25.44
N ILE A 55 -8.36 6.34 24.99
CA ILE A 55 -8.04 5.21 25.87
C ILE A 55 -6.72 5.47 26.59
N PHE A 56 -5.67 5.88 25.87
CA PHE A 56 -4.38 6.22 26.46
C PHE A 56 -4.50 7.31 27.54
N VAL A 57 -5.21 8.40 27.25
CA VAL A 57 -5.42 9.50 28.20
C VAL A 57 -6.17 9.02 29.44
N ILE A 58 -7.21 8.19 29.30
CA ILE A 58 -7.95 7.64 30.44
C ILE A 58 -7.04 6.78 31.31
N PHE A 59 -6.26 5.87 30.71
CA PHE A 59 -5.34 4.99 31.45
C PHE A 59 -4.24 5.79 32.16
N GLN A 60 -3.72 6.83 31.51
CA GLN A 60 -2.75 7.75 32.09
C GLN A 60 -3.33 8.49 33.31
N PHE A 61 -4.59 8.91 33.25
CA PHE A 61 -5.24 9.67 34.33
C PHE A 61 -5.63 8.80 35.53
N ILE A 62 -5.97 7.52 35.29
CA ILE A 62 -6.22 6.53 36.35
C ILE A 62 -4.90 6.09 37.02
N GLY A 63 -3.73 6.43 36.44
CA GLY A 63 -2.42 6.10 37.00
C GLY A 63 -2.05 4.62 36.83
N ILE A 64 -2.69 3.94 35.87
CA ILE A 64 -2.36 2.56 35.48
C ILE A 64 -1.08 2.53 34.62
N PHE A 65 -0.67 3.69 34.09
CA PHE A 65 0.52 3.89 33.27
C PHE A 65 1.35 5.07 33.78
#